data_AF-A0A8T7ETK7-F1
#
_entry.id   AF-A0A8T7ETK7-F1
#
_cell.length_a   1.000
_cell.length_b   1.000
_cell.length_c   1.000
_cell.angle_alpha   90.00
_cell.angle_beta   90.00
_cell.angle_gamma   90.00
#
_symmetry.space_group_name_H-M   'P 1'
#
loop_
_entity.id
_entity.type
_entity.pdbx_description
1 polymer ?
#
loop_
_entity_poly.entity_id
_entity_poly.type
_entity_poly.pdbx_seq_one_letter_code
_entity_poly.pdbx_strand_id
1 'polypeptide(L)'
;MPTLENLLSSEALELIKATGIDLIETVGLEAVRDIVLDILCGRNIRSSTEILTRRRIVALNLALIDFVARGTAADPDFIERLPHIAAEVLTSKRTSKADQLLALWALGLTGKAKQNVLRDDLKSVPDYRDRYVETCNHIAERSGKLYGDLSGSIKLTSRLEVNLNWLVLAYLFNMIGSQTLTIRGSEKSTYGKFFEKLILGSLLHILGFSHESSGELVQPNRIFWLSSSGRGASDGTSSRLGDTEARESDATILYEPGRGVRIDIGFIGSGNTEISLDKVSRYRRSIELDGQPWFMGTLIIVDRIGPKSRLPENAARIGGTIVQMSAGYWPKIVAETLSTLLTGYSHPLQDMDLDDVGDFLEAKLKEVPLLDFIKSALDGEQGRQNPED
;
A
#
# COMPACT_ATOMS: atom_id res chain seq x y z
N MET A 1 32.73 5.13 -9.44
CA MET A 1 31.75 6.21 -9.25
C MET A 1 31.03 6.01 -7.93
N PRO A 2 30.59 7.08 -7.24
CA PRO A 2 29.60 6.94 -6.16
C PRO A 2 28.37 6.19 -6.70
N THR A 3 27.72 5.39 -5.85
CA THR A 3 26.41 4.79 -6.18
C THR A 3 25.38 5.89 -6.41
N LEU A 4 24.27 5.58 -7.10
CA LEU A 4 23.25 6.59 -7.38
C LEU A 4 22.64 7.12 -6.08
N GLU A 5 22.45 6.25 -5.08
CA GLU A 5 21.97 6.63 -3.75
C GLU A 5 22.89 7.62 -3.02
N ASN A 6 24.22 7.58 -3.24
CA ASN A 6 25.16 8.51 -2.62
C ASN A 6 25.04 9.94 -3.16
N LEU A 7 24.30 10.14 -4.26
CA LEU A 7 23.99 11.45 -4.81
C LEU A 7 22.73 12.07 -4.18
N LEU A 8 22.05 11.37 -3.27
CA LEU A 8 20.92 11.89 -2.51
C LEU A 8 21.32 12.21 -1.07
N SER A 9 20.56 13.11 -0.44
CA SER A 9 20.64 13.33 1.00
C SER A 9 20.02 12.15 1.77
N SER A 10 20.38 12.02 3.05
CA SER A 10 19.79 11.04 3.98
C SER A 10 18.27 11.14 4.02
N GLU A 11 17.74 12.36 4.09
CA GLU A 11 16.30 12.64 4.18
C GLU A 11 15.58 12.20 2.89
N ALA A 12 16.19 12.43 1.72
CA ALA A 12 15.63 11.97 0.45
C ALA A 12 15.62 10.43 0.35
N LEU A 13 16.65 9.76 0.85
CA LEU A 13 16.71 8.29 0.89
C LEU A 13 15.65 7.70 1.83
N GLU A 14 15.40 8.32 2.98
CA GLU A 14 14.30 7.94 3.88
C GLU A 14 12.96 8.07 3.16
N LEU A 15 12.72 9.17 2.43
CA LEU A 15 11.50 9.34 1.64
C LEU A 15 11.35 8.31 0.52
N ILE A 16 12.42 7.77 -0.07
CA ILE A 16 12.33 6.67 -1.03
C ILE A 16 11.94 5.37 -0.34
N LYS A 17 12.48 5.13 0.86
CA LYS A 17 12.30 3.89 1.63
C LYS A 17 11.00 3.87 2.44
N ALA A 18 10.36 5.03 2.64
CA ALA A 18 9.22 5.17 3.53
C ALA A 18 8.05 4.21 3.21
N THR A 19 7.55 3.62 4.30
CA THR A 19 6.51 2.62 4.48
C THR A 19 5.23 3.25 5.06
N GLY A 20 4.22 2.44 5.39
CA GLY A 20 2.99 2.92 6.02
C GLY A 20 3.21 3.39 7.46
N ILE A 21 4.32 3.00 8.07
CA ILE A 21 4.65 3.25 9.47
C ILE A 21 5.25 4.64 9.63
N ASP A 22 6.08 5.03 8.67
CA ASP A 22 6.63 6.39 8.57
C ASP A 22 5.50 7.43 8.47
N LEU A 23 4.30 7.02 8.03
CA LEU A 23 3.09 7.84 8.12
C LEU A 23 2.77 8.20 9.58
N ILE A 24 2.71 7.21 10.48
CA ILE A 24 2.38 7.42 11.90
C ILE A 24 3.41 8.35 12.54
N GLU A 25 4.69 8.15 12.26
CA GLU A 25 5.75 9.00 12.81
C GLU A 25 5.63 10.44 12.29
N THR A 26 5.19 10.61 11.05
CA THR A 26 5.06 11.93 10.41
C THR A 26 3.79 12.68 10.81
N VAL A 27 2.62 12.01 10.90
CA VAL A 27 1.33 12.66 11.20
C VAL A 27 0.87 12.51 12.65
N GLY A 28 1.42 11.55 13.40
CA GLY A 28 1.01 11.25 14.77
C GLY A 28 -0.22 10.34 14.87
N LEU A 29 -0.37 9.70 16.04
CA LEU A 29 -1.43 8.71 16.29
C LEU A 29 -2.84 9.33 16.23
N GLU A 30 -3.01 10.57 16.68
CA GLU A 30 -4.31 11.25 16.66
C GLU A 30 -4.79 11.53 15.23
N ALA A 31 -3.89 11.94 14.33
CA ALA A 31 -4.24 12.10 12.92
C ALA A 31 -4.63 10.76 12.27
N VAL A 32 -3.97 9.66 12.66
CA VAL A 32 -4.37 8.32 12.20
C VAL A 32 -5.76 7.96 12.73
N ARG A 33 -6.07 8.31 13.98
CA ARG A 33 -7.40 8.12 14.58
C ARG A 33 -8.48 8.89 13.82
N ASP A 34 -8.21 10.15 13.49
CA ASP A 34 -9.13 10.98 12.70
C ASP A 34 -9.39 10.38 11.31
N ILE A 35 -8.36 9.83 10.65
CA ILE A 35 -8.53 9.14 9.35
C ILE A 35 -9.39 7.88 9.49
N VAL A 36 -9.19 7.10 10.56
CA VAL A 36 -10.03 5.92 10.82
C VAL A 36 -11.48 6.33 11.06
N LEU A 37 -11.72 7.37 11.87
CA LEU A 37 -13.05 7.91 12.11
C LEU A 37 -13.73 8.38 10.83
N ASP A 38 -13.01 9.18 10.02
CA ASP A 38 -13.48 9.66 8.73
C ASP A 38 -14.01 8.51 7.88
N ILE A 39 -13.28 7.40 7.82
CA ILE A 39 -13.64 6.24 7.00
C ILE A 39 -14.80 5.44 7.61
N LEU A 40 -14.84 5.28 8.94
CA LEU A 40 -15.99 4.68 9.63
C LEU A 40 -17.29 5.50 9.40
N CYS A 41 -17.17 6.81 9.22
CA CYS A 41 -18.26 7.71 8.83
C CYS A 41 -18.46 7.82 7.30
N GLY A 42 -17.83 6.94 6.51
CA GLY A 42 -18.02 6.83 5.06
C GLY A 42 -17.32 7.89 4.21
N ARG A 43 -16.36 8.65 4.78
CA ARG A 43 -15.51 9.56 4.00
C ARG A 43 -14.43 8.81 3.24
N ASN A 44 -13.90 9.46 2.21
CA ASN A 44 -12.93 8.84 1.31
C ASN A 44 -11.51 8.86 1.92
N ILE A 45 -10.88 7.69 2.08
CA ILE A 45 -9.49 7.59 2.55
C ILE A 45 -8.49 8.42 1.71
N ARG A 46 -8.75 8.59 0.40
CA ARG A 46 -7.86 9.33 -0.50
C ARG A 46 -7.88 10.82 -0.24
N SER A 47 -9.00 11.39 0.23
CA SER A 47 -8.98 12.81 0.60
C SER A 47 -8.05 13.06 1.78
N SER A 48 -8.00 12.12 2.73
CA SER A 48 -7.19 12.28 3.94
C SER A 48 -5.70 11.94 3.71
N THR A 49 -5.37 11.15 2.69
CA THR A 49 -3.99 10.72 2.38
C THR A 49 -3.31 11.48 1.22
N GLU A 50 -4.07 12.11 0.30
CA GLU A 50 -3.48 12.79 -0.88
C GLU A 50 -2.52 13.94 -0.51
N ILE A 51 -2.75 14.64 0.60
CA ILE A 51 -1.83 15.71 1.02
C ILE A 51 -0.46 15.16 1.43
N LEU A 52 -0.44 13.97 2.03
CA LEU A 52 0.78 13.28 2.47
C LEU A 52 1.55 12.75 1.26
N THR A 53 0.83 12.11 0.33
CA THR A 53 1.32 11.73 -1.00
C THR A 53 1.97 12.91 -1.72
N ARG A 54 1.26 14.04 -1.79
CA ARG A 54 1.73 15.22 -2.52
C ARG A 54 2.97 15.83 -1.88
N ARG A 55 3.04 15.88 -0.54
CA ARG A 55 4.24 16.34 0.18
C ARG A 55 5.44 15.47 -0.15
N ARG A 56 5.31 14.14 -0.09
CA ARG A 56 6.38 13.20 -0.43
C ARG A 56 6.85 13.36 -1.88
N ILE A 57 5.92 13.45 -2.84
CA ILE A 57 6.24 13.63 -4.25
C ILE A 57 7.03 14.94 -4.47
N VAL A 58 6.56 16.05 -3.92
CA VAL A 58 7.23 17.35 -4.11
C VAL A 58 8.63 17.34 -3.50
N ALA A 59 8.79 16.80 -2.29
CA ALA A 59 10.10 16.68 -1.65
C ALA A 59 11.07 15.85 -2.50
N LEU A 60 10.62 14.71 -3.02
CA LEU A 60 11.44 13.87 -3.90
C LEU A 60 11.73 14.51 -5.27
N ASN A 61 10.80 15.27 -5.84
CA ASN A 61 11.05 16.02 -7.08
C ASN A 61 12.21 17.01 -6.89
N LEU A 62 12.22 17.73 -5.76
CA LEU A 62 13.31 18.65 -5.42
C LEU A 62 14.61 17.90 -5.15
N ALA A 63 14.56 16.74 -4.50
CA ALA A 63 15.72 15.89 -4.30
C ALA A 63 16.33 15.38 -5.62
N LEU A 64 15.53 15.15 -6.67
CA LEU A 64 16.05 14.79 -8.00
C LEU A 64 16.82 15.94 -8.66
N ILE A 65 16.48 17.19 -8.36
CA ILE A 65 17.27 18.35 -8.83
C ILE A 65 18.64 18.37 -8.13
N ASP A 66 18.66 18.16 -6.80
CA ASP A 66 19.91 18.05 -6.03
C ASP A 66 20.76 16.85 -6.49
N PHE A 67 20.14 15.71 -6.77
CA PHE A 67 20.79 14.53 -7.36
C PHE A 67 21.51 14.87 -8.67
N VAL A 68 20.84 15.55 -9.60
CA VAL A 68 21.45 15.96 -10.88
C VAL A 68 22.58 16.97 -10.65
N ALA A 69 22.41 17.92 -9.71
CA ALA A 69 23.43 18.90 -9.37
C ALA A 69 24.69 18.26 -8.78
N ARG A 70 24.53 17.28 -7.89
CA ARG A 70 25.66 16.53 -7.32
C ARG A 70 26.33 15.63 -8.35
N GLY A 71 25.54 14.99 -9.20
CA GLY A 71 26.05 14.16 -10.29
C GLY A 71 26.91 14.96 -11.26
N THR A 72 26.40 16.09 -11.75
CA THR A 72 27.12 17.01 -12.65
C THR A 72 28.35 17.66 -12.00
N ALA A 73 28.30 17.96 -10.70
CA ALA A 73 29.46 18.44 -9.96
C ALA A 73 30.54 17.36 -9.76
N ALA A 74 30.15 16.09 -9.65
CA ALA A 74 31.06 14.96 -9.51
C ALA A 74 31.64 14.51 -10.86
N ASP A 75 30.88 14.67 -11.94
CA ASP A 75 31.26 14.27 -13.29
C ASP A 75 30.65 15.21 -14.35
N PRO A 76 31.47 15.92 -15.15
CA PRO A 76 30.96 16.83 -16.18
C PRO A 76 30.08 16.16 -17.24
N ASP A 77 30.30 14.87 -17.54
CA ASP A 77 29.54 14.10 -18.54
C ASP A 77 28.42 13.28 -17.87
N PHE A 78 28.06 13.62 -16.62
CA PHE A 78 27.09 12.84 -15.84
C PHE A 78 25.76 12.68 -16.57
N ILE A 79 25.27 13.73 -17.23
CA ILE A 79 23.96 13.73 -17.90
C ILE A 79 23.95 12.71 -19.03
N GLU A 80 24.97 12.74 -19.88
CA GLU A 80 25.15 11.85 -21.03
C GLU A 80 25.34 10.39 -20.59
N ARG A 81 26.04 10.18 -19.48
CA ARG A 81 26.30 8.83 -18.98
C ARG A 81 25.22 8.28 -18.06
N LEU A 82 24.33 9.09 -17.51
CA LEU A 82 23.31 8.66 -16.53
C LEU A 82 22.49 7.45 -17.02
N PRO A 83 22.00 7.40 -18.28
CA PRO A 83 21.30 6.22 -18.80
C PRO A 83 22.16 4.96 -18.82
N HIS A 84 23.46 5.09 -19.08
CA HIS A 84 24.40 3.96 -19.06
C HIS A 84 24.66 3.47 -17.64
N ILE A 85 24.91 4.39 -16.71
CA ILE A 85 25.07 4.07 -15.28
C ILE A 85 23.82 3.37 -14.76
N ALA A 86 22.63 3.86 -15.11
CA ALA A 86 21.37 3.26 -14.73
C ALA A 86 21.21 1.82 -15.29
N ALA A 87 21.55 1.60 -16.56
CA ALA A 87 21.51 0.25 -17.15
C ALA A 87 22.47 -0.73 -16.45
N GLU A 88 23.67 -0.27 -16.08
CA GLU A 88 24.64 -1.07 -15.31
C GLU A 88 24.10 -1.42 -13.91
N VAL A 89 23.51 -0.45 -13.21
CA VAL A 89 22.87 -0.67 -11.90
C VAL A 89 21.73 -1.70 -11.99
N LEU A 90 20.89 -1.65 -13.02
CA LEU A 90 19.77 -2.58 -13.19
C LEU A 90 20.20 -4.00 -13.57
N THR A 91 21.35 -4.15 -14.23
CA THR A 91 21.88 -5.47 -14.65
C THR A 91 22.84 -6.08 -13.63
N SER A 92 23.27 -5.30 -12.63
CA SER A 92 24.10 -5.76 -11.52
C SER A 92 23.32 -6.63 -10.54
N LYS A 93 23.98 -7.69 -10.02
CA LYS A 93 23.41 -8.64 -9.06
C LYS A 93 23.33 -8.11 -7.61
N ARG A 94 24.02 -7.02 -7.28
CA ARG A 94 24.10 -6.47 -5.91
C ARG A 94 23.89 -4.97 -5.94
N THR A 95 22.64 -4.54 -5.81
CA THR A 95 22.27 -3.13 -5.77
C THR A 95 21.18 -2.92 -4.73
N SER A 96 21.24 -1.78 -4.03
CA SER A 96 20.23 -1.44 -3.05
C SER A 96 18.88 -1.21 -3.75
N LYS A 97 17.77 -1.36 -3.01
CA LYS A 97 16.44 -1.03 -3.53
C LYS A 97 16.34 0.43 -3.98
N ALA A 98 17.05 1.34 -3.30
CA ALA A 98 17.08 2.76 -3.66
C ALA A 98 17.82 2.97 -4.99
N ASP A 99 18.99 2.35 -5.16
CA ASP A 99 19.74 2.38 -6.43
C ASP A 99 18.92 1.82 -7.59
N GLN A 100 18.22 0.69 -7.38
CA GLN A 100 17.35 0.11 -8.41
C GLN A 100 16.22 1.06 -8.81
N LEU A 101 15.58 1.72 -7.84
CA LEU A 101 14.52 2.70 -8.12
C LEU A 101 15.06 3.92 -8.88
N LEU A 102 16.19 4.46 -8.44
CA LEU A 102 16.83 5.60 -9.10
C LEU A 102 17.25 5.27 -10.53
N ALA A 103 17.79 4.07 -10.75
CA ALA A 103 18.16 3.59 -12.08
C ALA A 103 16.94 3.39 -12.99
N LEU A 104 15.83 2.88 -12.46
CA LEU A 104 14.57 2.83 -13.21
C LEU A 104 14.11 4.25 -13.58
N TRP A 105 14.10 5.18 -12.63
CA TRP A 105 13.66 6.56 -12.89
C TRP A 105 14.57 7.27 -13.90
N ALA A 106 15.88 7.08 -13.82
CA ALA A 106 16.88 7.60 -14.77
C ALA A 106 16.64 7.13 -16.22
N LEU A 107 15.99 5.97 -16.39
CA LEU A 107 15.57 5.46 -17.70
C LEU A 107 14.11 5.76 -18.04
N GLY A 108 13.41 6.61 -17.27
CA GLY A 108 12.00 6.90 -17.50
C GLY A 108 11.07 5.71 -17.24
N LEU A 109 11.48 4.78 -16.36
CA LEU A 109 10.75 3.56 -16.02
C LEU A 109 10.25 3.58 -14.57
N THR A 110 9.14 2.87 -14.35
CA THR A 110 8.65 2.49 -13.02
C THR A 110 8.89 0.99 -12.79
N GLY A 111 8.72 0.50 -11.55
CA GLY A 111 8.74 -0.94 -11.28
C GLY A 111 7.71 -1.73 -12.12
N LYS A 112 6.54 -1.16 -12.39
CA LYS A 112 5.54 -1.76 -13.28
C LYS A 112 5.96 -1.72 -14.75
N ALA A 113 6.69 -0.69 -15.17
CA ALA A 113 7.25 -0.61 -16.51
C ALA A 113 8.38 -1.63 -16.71
N LYS A 114 9.18 -1.95 -15.68
CA LYS A 114 10.11 -3.08 -15.72
C LYS A 114 9.40 -4.39 -16.07
N GLN A 115 8.25 -4.65 -15.46
CA GLN A 115 7.43 -5.84 -15.75
C GLN A 115 6.79 -5.78 -17.14
N ASN A 116 6.17 -4.66 -17.50
CA ASN A 116 5.33 -4.60 -18.72
C ASN A 116 6.12 -4.27 -20.00
N VAL A 117 7.18 -3.48 -19.88
CA VAL A 117 8.01 -3.01 -21.00
C VAL A 117 9.23 -3.90 -21.16
N LEU A 118 9.97 -4.13 -20.08
CA LEU A 118 11.17 -4.99 -20.11
C LEU A 118 10.84 -6.47 -19.92
N ARG A 119 9.59 -6.82 -19.59
CA ARG A 119 9.16 -8.22 -19.35
C ARG A 119 9.98 -8.92 -18.27
N ASP A 120 10.47 -8.14 -17.30
CA ASP A 120 11.44 -8.58 -16.29
C ASP A 120 12.73 -9.19 -16.86
N ASP A 121 13.00 -9.01 -18.16
CA ASP A 121 14.21 -9.48 -18.83
C ASP A 121 15.30 -8.42 -18.75
N LEU A 122 16.27 -8.63 -17.85
CA LEU A 122 17.43 -7.76 -17.69
C LEU A 122 18.28 -7.66 -18.96
N LYS A 123 18.22 -8.64 -19.88
CA LYS A 123 18.94 -8.58 -21.16
C LYS A 123 18.38 -7.52 -22.10
N SER A 124 17.13 -7.11 -21.90
CA SER A 124 16.49 -6.07 -22.72
C SER A 124 16.85 -4.64 -22.30
N VAL A 125 17.51 -4.48 -21.14
CA VAL A 125 17.85 -3.16 -20.56
C VAL A 125 18.78 -2.34 -21.47
N PRO A 126 19.89 -2.88 -22.04
CA PRO A 126 20.75 -2.12 -22.94
C PRO A 126 20.01 -1.61 -24.19
N ASP A 127 19.22 -2.47 -24.84
CA ASP A 127 18.44 -2.10 -26.03
C ASP A 127 17.36 -1.06 -25.73
N TYR A 128 16.78 -1.12 -24.54
CA TYR A 128 15.85 -0.08 -24.07
C TYR A 128 16.57 1.25 -23.82
N ARG A 129 17.71 1.22 -23.11
CA ARG A 129 18.54 2.39 -22.85
C ARG A 129 18.91 3.11 -24.15
N ASP A 130 19.39 2.39 -25.15
CA ASP A 130 19.86 3.01 -26.40
C ASP A 130 18.71 3.73 -27.13
N ARG A 131 17.54 3.09 -27.22
CA ARG A 131 16.33 3.71 -27.77
C ARG A 131 15.84 4.91 -26.93
N TYR A 132 15.95 4.82 -25.61
CA TYR A 132 15.59 5.91 -24.70
C TYR A 132 16.50 7.13 -24.91
N VAL A 133 17.81 6.92 -25.00
CA VAL A 133 18.81 7.96 -25.29
C VAL A 133 18.54 8.61 -26.64
N GLU A 134 18.39 7.80 -27.70
CA GLU A 134 18.08 8.28 -29.06
C GLU A 134 16.80 9.14 -29.07
N THR A 135 15.75 8.65 -28.41
CA THR A 135 14.47 9.38 -28.31
C THR A 135 14.64 10.73 -27.62
N CYS A 136 15.35 10.77 -26.48
CA CYS A 136 15.55 12.01 -25.74
C CYS A 136 16.39 13.02 -26.51
N ASN A 137 17.46 12.58 -27.16
CA ASN A 137 18.29 13.43 -28.02
C ASN A 137 17.49 14.00 -29.19
N HIS A 138 16.73 13.15 -29.90
CA HIS A 138 15.88 13.60 -31.01
C HIS A 138 14.82 14.61 -30.55
N ILE A 139 14.18 14.41 -29.40
CA ILE A 139 13.21 15.37 -28.85
C ILE A 139 13.89 16.66 -28.40
N ALA A 140 15.08 16.60 -27.81
CA ALA A 140 15.84 17.78 -27.42
C ALA A 140 16.23 18.64 -28.64
N GLU A 141 16.78 18.03 -29.68
CA GLU A 141 17.11 18.70 -30.95
C GLU A 141 15.88 19.31 -31.62
N ARG A 142 14.78 18.56 -31.69
CA ARG A 142 13.52 19.04 -32.26
C ARG A 142 12.96 20.21 -31.45
N SER A 143 13.10 20.20 -30.13
CA SER A 143 12.67 21.29 -29.26
C SER A 143 13.50 22.55 -29.49
N GLY A 144 14.81 22.42 -29.69
CA GLY A 144 15.68 23.52 -30.13
C GLY A 144 15.20 24.18 -31.43
N LYS A 145 14.82 23.35 -32.43
CA LYS A 145 14.29 23.84 -33.71
C LYS A 145 12.91 24.51 -33.60
N LEU A 146 12.06 24.05 -32.69
CA LEU A 146 10.68 24.53 -32.56
C LEU A 146 10.51 25.73 -31.62
N TYR A 147 11.23 25.71 -30.49
CA TYR A 147 11.05 26.67 -29.40
C TYR A 147 12.28 27.56 -29.17
N GLY A 148 13.37 27.33 -29.93
CA GLY A 148 14.65 27.98 -29.74
C GLY A 148 15.57 27.23 -28.78
N ASP A 149 16.82 27.67 -28.71
CA ASP A 149 17.82 27.07 -27.81
C ASP A 149 17.49 27.38 -26.35
N LEU A 150 17.53 26.36 -25.51
CA LEU A 150 17.40 26.51 -24.07
C LEU A 150 18.80 26.60 -23.45
N SER A 151 19.03 27.68 -22.70
CA SER A 151 20.22 27.86 -21.88
C SER A 151 19.86 28.53 -20.56
N GLY A 152 20.63 28.22 -19.51
CA GLY A 152 20.47 28.77 -18.18
C GLY A 152 21.22 27.92 -17.16
N SER A 153 21.19 28.31 -15.89
CA SER A 153 21.72 27.48 -14.83
C SER A 153 20.87 27.51 -13.57
N ILE A 154 20.84 26.39 -12.84
CA ILE A 154 20.26 26.29 -11.51
C ILE A 154 21.42 26.18 -10.52
N LYS A 155 21.53 27.15 -9.62
CA LYS A 155 22.56 27.17 -8.58
C LYS A 155 21.95 26.84 -7.22
N LEU A 156 22.31 25.70 -6.65
CA LEU A 156 21.85 25.27 -5.32
C LEU A 156 22.78 25.79 -4.23
N THR A 157 24.09 25.79 -4.48
CA THR A 157 25.12 26.32 -3.59
C THR A 157 26.25 26.94 -4.41
N SER A 158 27.31 27.43 -3.75
CA SER A 158 28.50 27.92 -4.46
C SER A 158 29.24 26.84 -5.26
N ARG A 159 28.99 25.55 -5.00
CA ARG A 159 29.68 24.40 -5.64
C ARG A 159 28.76 23.51 -6.46
N LEU A 160 27.44 23.72 -6.41
CA LEU A 160 26.44 22.90 -7.08
C LEU A 160 25.67 23.78 -8.06
N GLU A 161 25.99 23.61 -9.34
CA GLU A 161 25.38 24.33 -10.45
C GLU A 161 25.07 23.35 -11.58
N VAL A 162 23.83 23.39 -12.08
CA VAL A 162 23.39 22.58 -13.21
C VAL A 162 23.18 23.50 -14.40
N ASN A 163 23.89 23.25 -15.49
CA ASN A 163 23.62 23.91 -16.76
C ASN A 163 22.37 23.30 -17.39
N LEU A 164 21.39 24.15 -17.70
CA LEU A 164 20.14 23.73 -18.32
C LEU A 164 20.26 23.77 -19.83
N ASN A 165 19.90 22.65 -20.46
CA ASN A 165 19.61 22.54 -21.87
C ASN A 165 18.41 21.60 -22.05
N TRP A 166 17.94 21.42 -23.28
CA TRP A 166 16.77 20.58 -23.56
C TRP A 166 16.97 19.12 -23.15
N LEU A 167 18.19 18.57 -23.27
CA LEU A 167 18.49 17.18 -22.92
C LEU A 167 18.44 16.96 -21.40
N VAL A 168 19.02 17.87 -20.62
CA VAL A 168 18.96 17.85 -19.14
C VAL A 168 17.51 17.87 -18.67
N LEU A 169 16.68 18.74 -19.23
CA LEU A 169 15.25 18.79 -18.88
C LEU A 169 14.51 17.53 -19.33
N ALA A 170 14.83 16.98 -20.50
CA ALA A 170 14.20 15.75 -20.97
C ALA A 170 14.45 14.58 -20.00
N TYR A 171 15.68 14.37 -19.56
CA TYR A 171 15.98 13.33 -18.56
C TYR A 171 15.34 13.64 -17.21
N LEU A 172 15.48 14.86 -16.70
CA LEU A 172 14.91 15.23 -15.40
C LEU A 172 13.38 15.08 -15.36
N PHE A 173 12.66 15.50 -16.40
CA PHE A 173 11.21 15.36 -16.45
C PHE A 173 10.74 13.91 -16.59
N ASN A 174 11.47 13.08 -17.34
CA ASN A 174 11.19 11.64 -17.39
C ASN A 174 11.43 10.96 -16.03
N MET A 175 12.50 11.35 -15.32
CA MET A 175 12.79 10.90 -13.96
C MET A 175 11.67 11.30 -12.99
N ILE A 176 11.29 12.57 -12.98
CA ILE A 176 10.20 13.10 -12.13
C ILE A 176 8.87 12.39 -12.44
N GLY A 177 8.53 12.21 -13.72
CA GLY A 177 7.32 11.51 -14.13
C GLY A 177 7.28 10.06 -13.62
N SER A 178 8.40 9.35 -13.77
CA SER A 178 8.56 7.97 -13.30
C SER A 178 8.53 7.86 -11.78
N GLN A 179 9.21 8.76 -11.08
CA GLN A 179 9.18 8.87 -9.63
C GLN A 179 7.76 9.11 -9.13
N THR A 180 7.03 10.05 -9.74
CA THR A 180 5.67 10.40 -9.34
C THR A 180 4.73 9.20 -9.48
N LEU A 181 4.80 8.49 -10.60
CA LEU A 181 4.00 7.28 -10.83
C LEU A 181 4.38 6.15 -9.86
N THR A 182 5.67 6.02 -9.54
CA THR A 182 6.16 5.03 -8.59
C THR A 182 5.60 5.31 -7.19
N ILE A 183 5.71 6.54 -6.69
CA ILE A 183 5.23 6.91 -5.35
C ILE A 183 3.72 6.80 -5.24
N ARG A 184 2.96 7.29 -6.24
CA ARG A 184 1.50 7.13 -6.24
C ARG A 184 1.08 5.66 -6.28
N GLY A 185 1.81 4.84 -7.03
CA GLY A 185 1.60 3.39 -7.09
C GLY A 185 1.88 2.70 -5.75
N SER A 186 3.00 3.03 -5.11
CA SER A 186 3.38 2.45 -3.82
C SER A 186 2.42 2.86 -2.72
N GLU A 187 2.07 4.14 -2.60
CA GLU A 187 1.19 4.63 -1.53
C GLU A 187 -0.23 4.08 -1.63
N LYS A 188 -0.75 3.87 -2.85
CA LYS A 188 -2.02 3.16 -3.03
C LYS A 188 -2.00 1.78 -2.36
N SER A 189 -0.90 1.03 -2.50
CA SER A 189 -0.78 -0.30 -1.88
C SER A 189 -0.45 -0.23 -0.40
N THR A 190 0.42 0.70 0.00
CA THR A 190 0.93 0.84 1.36
C THR A 190 -0.15 1.39 2.29
N TYR A 191 -0.76 2.52 1.94
CA TYR A 191 -1.86 3.08 2.73
C TYR A 191 -3.10 2.20 2.68
N GLY A 192 -3.40 1.60 1.53
CA GLY A 192 -4.52 0.65 1.41
C GLY A 192 -4.42 -0.46 2.46
N LYS A 193 -3.33 -1.23 2.44
CA LYS A 193 -3.12 -2.35 3.38
C LYS A 193 -3.00 -1.92 4.83
N PHE A 194 -2.30 -0.80 5.07
CA PHE A 194 -2.13 -0.27 6.41
C PHE A 194 -3.47 0.12 7.03
N PHE A 195 -4.27 0.93 6.33
CA PHE A 195 -5.56 1.37 6.83
C PHE A 195 -6.61 0.27 6.84
N GLU A 196 -6.59 -0.69 5.90
CA GLU A 196 -7.46 -1.87 5.90
C GLU A 196 -7.43 -2.57 7.27
N LYS A 197 -6.23 -2.82 7.81
CA LYS A 197 -6.05 -3.42 9.13
C LYS A 197 -6.51 -2.52 10.27
N LEU A 198 -6.15 -1.24 10.24
CA LEU A 198 -6.53 -0.31 11.30
C LEU A 198 -8.04 -0.15 11.40
N ILE A 199 -8.72 -0.01 10.28
CA ILE A 199 -10.16 0.19 10.24
C ILE A 199 -10.87 -1.09 10.66
N LEU A 200 -10.43 -2.24 10.15
CA LEU A 200 -11.04 -3.50 10.51
C LEU A 200 -10.82 -3.82 11.99
N GLY A 201 -9.60 -3.65 12.51
CA GLY A 201 -9.31 -3.81 13.94
C GLY A 201 -10.12 -2.86 14.81
N SER A 202 -10.22 -1.58 14.41
CA SER A 202 -10.99 -0.57 15.14
C SER A 202 -12.47 -0.91 15.15
N LEU A 203 -13.03 -1.26 13.99
CA LEU A 203 -14.43 -1.65 13.86
C LEU A 203 -14.75 -2.85 14.74
N LEU A 204 -13.95 -3.91 14.68
CA LEU A 204 -14.20 -5.13 15.45
C LEU A 204 -14.07 -4.89 16.95
N HIS A 205 -13.11 -4.06 17.37
CA HIS A 205 -13.01 -3.64 18.76
C HIS A 205 -14.24 -2.85 19.21
N ILE A 206 -14.69 -1.88 18.41
CA ILE A 206 -15.90 -1.09 18.68
C ILE A 206 -17.13 -2.01 18.79
N LEU A 207 -17.20 -3.06 17.98
CA LEU A 207 -18.27 -4.06 17.98
C LEU A 207 -18.18 -5.07 19.15
N GLY A 208 -17.24 -4.88 20.07
CA GLY A 208 -17.13 -5.64 21.31
C GLY A 208 -16.32 -6.94 21.19
N PHE A 209 -15.47 -7.06 20.16
CA PHE A 209 -14.53 -8.16 20.02
C PHE A 209 -13.15 -7.79 20.57
N SER A 210 -12.48 -8.72 21.22
CA SER A 210 -11.12 -8.54 21.72
C SER A 210 -10.09 -8.99 20.69
N HIS A 211 -9.04 -8.21 20.47
CA HIS A 211 -7.96 -8.57 19.55
C HIS A 211 -7.06 -9.61 20.20
N GLU A 212 -6.86 -10.75 19.55
CA GLU A 212 -5.93 -11.78 19.99
C GLU A 212 -4.73 -11.83 19.03
N SER A 213 -3.55 -11.56 19.57
CA SER A 213 -2.28 -11.59 18.83
C SER A 213 -1.50 -12.89 19.01
N SER A 214 -1.82 -13.67 20.05
CA SER A 214 -1.11 -14.91 20.37
C SER A 214 -1.85 -16.12 19.80
N GLY A 215 -1.11 -17.02 19.15
CA GLY A 215 -1.68 -18.26 18.58
C GLY A 215 -2.16 -19.27 19.63
N GLU A 216 -2.23 -18.89 20.91
CA GLU A 216 -2.71 -19.74 21.99
C GLU A 216 -4.19 -19.43 22.25
N LEU A 217 -5.06 -20.27 21.71
CA LEU A 217 -6.51 -20.22 21.95
C LEU A 217 -6.79 -20.67 23.39
N VAL A 218 -6.71 -19.76 24.35
CA VAL A 218 -7.05 -20.10 25.73
C VAL A 218 -8.55 -20.32 25.86
N GLN A 219 -9.39 -19.45 25.28
CA GLN A 219 -10.85 -19.66 25.07
C GLN A 219 -11.38 -18.73 23.95
N PRO A 220 -11.85 -19.25 22.79
CA PRO A 220 -12.36 -18.41 21.71
C PRO A 220 -13.79 -17.94 22.00
N ASN A 221 -13.91 -16.81 22.71
CA ASN A 221 -15.19 -16.15 22.93
C ASN A 221 -15.05 -14.66 22.61
N ARG A 222 -15.77 -14.21 21.58
CA ARG A 222 -15.76 -12.82 21.09
C ARG A 222 -14.34 -12.27 20.86
N ILE A 223 -13.51 -13.03 20.15
CA ILE A 223 -12.18 -12.60 19.75
C ILE A 223 -12.07 -12.38 18.25
N PHE A 224 -11.11 -11.56 17.83
CA PHE A 224 -10.75 -11.40 16.43
C PHE A 224 -9.25 -11.33 16.20
N TRP A 225 -8.86 -11.80 15.02
CA TRP A 225 -7.48 -11.93 14.59
C TRP A 225 -7.36 -11.15 13.28
N LEU A 226 -6.34 -10.30 13.16
CA LEU A 226 -6.01 -9.65 11.90
C LEU A 226 -4.98 -10.51 11.15
N SER A 227 -5.07 -10.61 9.83
CA SER A 227 -4.10 -11.41 9.09
C SER A 227 -2.69 -10.77 9.12
N SER A 228 -1.73 -11.53 9.64
CA SER A 228 -0.31 -11.25 9.46
C SER A 228 0.11 -11.81 8.10
N SER A 229 0.37 -10.96 7.12
CA SER A 229 0.86 -11.40 5.82
C SER A 229 2.35 -11.81 5.88
N GLY A 230 2.72 -12.87 6.60
CA GLY A 230 4.15 -13.20 6.71
C GLY A 230 4.61 -14.45 7.46
N ARG A 231 3.80 -15.21 8.20
CA ARG A 231 4.27 -16.48 8.78
C ARG A 231 3.98 -17.64 7.83
N GLY A 232 4.85 -17.79 6.82
CA GLY A 232 5.16 -19.11 6.31
C GLY A 232 5.96 -19.86 7.37
N ALA A 233 5.58 -21.11 7.61
CA ALA A 233 6.30 -22.07 8.44
C ALA A 233 7.82 -21.94 8.27
N SER A 234 8.50 -21.38 9.26
CA SER A 234 9.97 -21.28 9.28
C SER A 234 10.59 -21.74 10.59
N ASP A 235 9.79 -22.16 11.56
CA ASP A 235 10.27 -22.99 12.66
C ASP A 235 9.58 -24.34 12.59
N GLY A 236 10.38 -25.40 12.43
CA GLY A 236 9.95 -26.80 12.35
C GLY A 236 9.29 -27.35 13.63
N THR A 237 8.77 -26.49 14.49
CA THR A 237 7.82 -26.85 15.53
C THR A 237 6.42 -26.72 14.96
N SER A 238 5.87 -27.85 14.55
CA SER A 238 4.46 -28.04 14.22
C SER A 238 3.56 -27.39 15.29
N SER A 239 3.14 -26.16 15.06
CA SER A 239 1.96 -25.62 15.72
C SER A 239 0.78 -26.34 15.07
N ARG A 240 0.02 -27.08 15.86
CA ARG A 240 -1.14 -27.90 15.45
C ARG A 240 -2.37 -27.06 15.02
N LEU A 241 -2.16 -25.84 14.54
CA LEU A 241 -3.19 -25.00 13.97
C LEU A 241 -3.06 -25.09 12.45
N GLY A 242 -4.09 -25.61 11.78
CA GLY A 242 -4.14 -25.86 10.33
C GLY A 242 -3.53 -24.72 9.51
N ASP A 243 -2.30 -24.94 9.11
CA ASP A 243 -1.46 -23.98 8.40
C ASP A 243 -1.90 -23.96 6.93
N THR A 244 -2.52 -22.85 6.51
CA THR A 244 -2.62 -22.24 5.15
C THR A 244 -3.98 -21.58 4.89
N GLU A 245 -5.11 -22.19 5.25
CA GLU A 245 -6.44 -21.71 4.84
C GLU A 245 -7.09 -20.68 5.80
N ALA A 246 -6.68 -20.62 7.07
CA ALA A 246 -7.22 -19.67 8.06
C ALA A 246 -6.67 -18.24 7.92
N ARG A 247 -5.63 -18.04 7.10
CA ARG A 247 -4.93 -16.76 6.91
C ARG A 247 -5.24 -16.08 5.57
N GLU A 248 -6.28 -16.53 4.86
CA GLU A 248 -6.64 -15.97 3.54
C GLU A 248 -7.53 -14.72 3.60
N SER A 249 -8.12 -14.38 4.75
CA SER A 249 -8.98 -13.20 4.93
C SER A 249 -8.32 -12.11 5.77
N ASP A 250 -8.68 -10.84 5.56
CA ASP A 250 -8.09 -9.70 6.28
C ASP A 250 -8.32 -9.75 7.81
N ALA A 251 -9.46 -10.27 8.25
CA ALA A 251 -9.69 -10.66 9.64
C ALA A 251 -10.52 -11.95 9.78
N THR A 252 -10.44 -12.54 10.97
CA THR A 252 -11.29 -13.66 11.39
C THR A 252 -11.85 -13.37 12.79
N ILE A 253 -13.17 -13.47 12.93
CA ILE A 253 -13.91 -13.43 14.20
C ILE A 253 -14.16 -14.87 14.65
N LEU A 254 -13.90 -15.15 15.93
CA LEU A 254 -14.37 -16.34 16.63
C LEU A 254 -15.35 -15.89 17.71
N TYR A 255 -16.64 -16.20 17.55
CA TYR A 255 -17.69 -15.72 18.43
C TYR A 255 -17.89 -16.64 19.62
N GLU A 256 -18.13 -17.92 19.35
CA GLU A 256 -18.26 -19.00 20.32
C GLU A 256 -17.74 -20.30 19.66
N PRO A 257 -17.43 -21.36 20.42
CA PRO A 257 -16.92 -22.60 19.87
C PRO A 257 -17.75 -23.11 18.68
N GLY A 258 -17.09 -23.28 17.53
CA GLY A 258 -17.70 -23.77 16.30
C GLY A 258 -18.40 -22.72 15.45
N ARG A 259 -18.35 -21.43 15.79
CA ARG A 259 -18.96 -20.33 15.00
C ARG A 259 -18.06 -19.10 14.87
N GLY A 260 -17.83 -18.68 13.63
CA GLY A 260 -17.03 -17.51 13.32
C GLY A 260 -17.44 -16.80 12.03
N VAL A 261 -16.76 -15.69 11.75
CA VAL A 261 -16.94 -14.91 10.52
C VAL A 261 -15.58 -14.53 9.96
N ARG A 262 -15.38 -14.72 8.66
CA ARG A 262 -14.23 -14.18 7.95
C ARG A 262 -14.59 -12.87 7.28
N ILE A 263 -13.66 -11.92 7.34
CA ILE A 263 -13.86 -10.58 6.82
C ILE A 263 -12.73 -10.20 5.88
N ASP A 264 -13.09 -9.77 4.68
CA ASP A 264 -12.19 -9.06 3.77
C ASP A 264 -12.59 -7.60 3.69
N ILE A 265 -11.62 -6.71 3.55
CA ILE A 265 -11.83 -5.28 3.34
C ILE A 265 -11.01 -4.82 2.12
N GLY A 266 -11.53 -3.86 1.36
CA GLY A 266 -10.80 -3.35 0.21
C GLY A 266 -11.18 -1.94 -0.21
N PHE A 267 -10.17 -1.10 -0.39
CA PHE A 267 -10.32 0.24 -0.98
C PHE A 267 -10.40 0.19 -2.51
N ILE A 268 -11.59 -0.15 -3.03
CA ILE A 268 -11.84 -0.33 -4.45
C ILE A 268 -12.38 0.95 -5.09
N GLY A 269 -11.67 1.47 -6.09
CA GLY A 269 -12.18 2.54 -6.95
C GLY A 269 -13.23 2.02 -7.94
N SER A 270 -14.15 2.89 -8.36
CA SER A 270 -15.31 2.57 -9.22
C SER A 270 -15.03 1.83 -10.54
N GLY A 271 -13.77 1.79 -11.00
CA GLY A 271 -13.34 1.14 -12.24
C GLY A 271 -12.65 -0.22 -12.08
N ASN A 272 -12.44 -0.72 -10.86
CA ASN A 272 -11.81 -2.03 -10.66
C ASN A 272 -12.87 -3.07 -10.29
N THR A 273 -13.52 -3.64 -11.31
CA THR A 273 -14.57 -4.67 -11.16
C THR A 273 -14.03 -6.04 -10.75
N GLU A 274 -12.72 -6.21 -10.68
CA GLU A 274 -12.09 -7.45 -10.20
C GLU A 274 -11.94 -7.41 -8.68
N ILE A 275 -13.05 -7.59 -7.97
CA ILE A 275 -13.00 -8.70 -7.01
C ILE A 275 -13.04 -9.93 -7.90
N SER A 276 -11.83 -10.41 -8.22
CA SER A 276 -11.66 -11.68 -8.89
C SER A 276 -12.47 -12.72 -8.12
N LEU A 277 -13.13 -13.61 -8.85
CA LEU A 277 -13.70 -14.85 -8.30
C LEU A 277 -12.74 -15.49 -7.29
N ASP A 278 -11.43 -15.32 -7.47
CA ASP A 278 -10.33 -15.69 -6.59
C ASP A 278 -10.48 -15.26 -5.10
N LYS A 279 -10.93 -14.03 -4.76
CA LYS A 279 -11.20 -13.69 -3.35
C LYS A 279 -12.46 -14.38 -2.81
N VAL A 280 -13.49 -14.50 -3.65
CA VAL A 280 -14.81 -15.03 -3.27
C VAL A 280 -14.81 -16.57 -3.22
N SER A 281 -14.02 -17.25 -4.05
CA SER A 281 -13.94 -18.71 -4.13
C SER A 281 -13.08 -19.35 -3.03
N ARG A 282 -12.31 -18.56 -2.29
CA ARG A 282 -11.44 -19.01 -1.18
C ARG A 282 -12.20 -19.34 0.11
N TYR A 283 -13.48 -18.99 0.18
CA TYR A 283 -14.28 -19.17 1.39
C TYR A 283 -14.93 -20.55 1.46
N ARG A 284 -14.29 -21.49 2.18
CA ARG A 284 -14.96 -22.71 2.65
C ARG A 284 -15.91 -22.37 3.80
N ARG A 285 -17.13 -22.91 3.77
CA ARG A 285 -18.16 -22.73 4.82
C ARG A 285 -17.81 -23.39 6.15
N SER A 286 -16.87 -24.33 6.13
CA SER A 286 -16.41 -25.05 7.32
C SER A 286 -14.88 -25.15 7.35
N ILE A 287 -14.29 -24.88 8.50
CA ILE A 287 -12.87 -25.10 8.76
C ILE A 287 -12.68 -25.97 10.00
N GLU A 288 -11.49 -26.53 10.17
CA GLU A 288 -11.11 -27.26 11.39
C GLU A 288 -10.07 -26.45 12.15
N LEU A 289 -10.35 -26.18 13.44
CA LEU A 289 -9.47 -25.44 14.34
C LEU A 289 -9.36 -26.23 15.64
N ASP A 290 -8.13 -26.61 16.01
CA ASP A 290 -7.83 -27.49 17.15
C ASP A 290 -8.66 -28.79 17.18
N GLY A 291 -8.81 -29.43 16.01
CA GLY A 291 -9.57 -30.67 15.88
C GLY A 291 -11.09 -30.51 15.97
N GLN A 292 -11.61 -29.27 16.03
CA GLN A 292 -13.04 -29.00 16.07
C GLN A 292 -13.54 -28.33 14.78
N PRO A 293 -14.74 -28.70 14.29
CA PRO A 293 -15.34 -28.05 13.13
C PRO A 293 -15.90 -26.67 13.50
N TRP A 294 -15.63 -25.68 12.66
CA TRP A 294 -16.13 -24.31 12.76
C TRP A 294 -16.93 -23.95 11.52
N PHE A 295 -18.14 -23.41 11.72
CA PHE A 295 -18.93 -22.80 10.67
C PHE A 295 -18.55 -21.33 10.50
N MET A 296 -18.16 -20.97 9.27
CA MET A 296 -17.63 -19.64 8.95
C MET A 296 -18.59 -18.86 8.05
N GLY A 297 -19.15 -17.77 8.58
CA GLY A 297 -19.78 -16.73 7.78
C GLY A 297 -18.74 -15.96 6.95
N THR A 298 -19.16 -15.32 5.87
CA THR A 298 -18.29 -14.48 5.02
C THR A 298 -18.87 -13.08 4.89
N LEU A 299 -18.07 -12.07 5.21
CA LEU A 299 -18.40 -10.65 5.08
C LEU A 299 -17.32 -9.96 4.25
N ILE A 300 -17.72 -9.20 3.23
CA ILE A 300 -16.81 -8.45 2.37
C ILE A 300 -17.16 -6.97 2.47
N ILE A 301 -16.19 -6.15 2.87
CA ILE A 301 -16.33 -4.70 3.00
C ILE A 301 -15.60 -4.02 1.84
N VAL A 302 -16.28 -3.16 1.11
CA VAL A 302 -15.71 -2.49 -0.07
C VAL A 302 -15.97 -0.99 -0.06
N ASP A 303 -15.03 -0.20 -0.55
CA ASP A 303 -15.19 1.27 -0.63
C ASP A 303 -16.40 1.67 -1.47
N ARG A 304 -16.39 1.31 -2.77
CA ARG A 304 -17.50 1.61 -3.68
C ARG A 304 -17.78 0.49 -4.66
N ILE A 305 -19.06 0.17 -4.85
CA ILE A 305 -19.52 -0.76 -5.87
C ILE A 305 -19.95 0.05 -7.10
N GLY A 306 -19.34 -0.24 -8.25
CA GLY A 306 -19.75 0.37 -9.52
C GLY A 306 -21.13 -0.13 -9.96
N PRO A 307 -21.93 0.68 -10.69
CA PRO A 307 -23.32 0.33 -11.05
C PRO A 307 -23.44 -0.91 -11.97
N LYS A 308 -22.34 -1.35 -12.59
CA LYS A 308 -22.27 -2.55 -13.45
C LYS A 308 -21.52 -3.72 -12.79
N SER A 309 -21.21 -3.62 -11.50
CA SER A 309 -20.44 -4.65 -10.79
C SER A 309 -21.31 -5.88 -10.53
N ARG A 310 -20.80 -7.07 -10.88
CA ARG A 310 -21.42 -8.37 -10.54
C ARG A 310 -21.09 -8.85 -9.13
N LEU A 311 -20.43 -7.99 -8.35
CA LEU A 311 -19.90 -8.35 -7.05
C LEU A 311 -21.00 -8.78 -6.05
N PRO A 312 -22.15 -8.07 -5.90
CA PRO A 312 -23.23 -8.53 -5.03
C PRO A 312 -23.78 -9.91 -5.43
N GLU A 313 -23.94 -10.16 -6.72
CA GLU A 313 -24.41 -11.46 -7.25
C GLU A 313 -23.44 -12.59 -6.94
N ASN A 314 -22.13 -12.33 -7.07
CA ASN A 314 -21.09 -13.32 -6.80
C ASN A 314 -21.00 -13.67 -5.31
N ALA A 315 -21.09 -12.68 -4.42
CA ALA A 315 -21.10 -12.95 -2.98
C ALA A 315 -22.37 -13.72 -2.56
N ALA A 316 -23.54 -13.38 -3.10
CA ALA A 316 -24.76 -14.12 -2.82
C ALA A 316 -24.64 -15.61 -3.21
N ARG A 317 -23.97 -15.93 -4.33
CA ARG A 317 -23.76 -17.33 -4.77
C ARG A 317 -22.92 -18.16 -3.81
N ILE A 318 -21.94 -17.57 -3.13
CA ILE A 318 -21.14 -18.28 -2.13
C ILE A 318 -21.77 -18.24 -0.72
N GLY A 319 -22.80 -17.42 -0.51
CA GLY A 319 -23.40 -17.16 0.81
C GLY A 319 -22.64 -16.11 1.62
N GLY A 320 -21.90 -15.22 0.96
CA GLY A 320 -21.24 -14.07 1.59
C GLY A 320 -22.11 -12.82 1.53
N THR A 321 -21.92 -11.92 2.50
CA THR A 321 -22.58 -10.61 2.54
C THR A 321 -21.61 -9.51 2.16
N ILE A 322 -22.06 -8.50 1.41
CA ILE A 322 -21.23 -7.35 1.04
C ILE A 322 -21.76 -6.08 1.70
N VAL A 323 -20.85 -5.32 2.31
CA VAL A 323 -21.13 -4.00 2.88
C VAL A 323 -20.27 -2.97 2.18
N GLN A 324 -20.88 -1.84 1.82
CA GLN A 324 -20.21 -0.74 1.13
C GLN A 324 -19.88 0.40 2.11
N MET A 325 -18.61 0.81 2.18
CA MET A 325 -18.14 1.85 3.11
C MET A 325 -18.69 3.23 2.78
N SER A 326 -19.00 3.52 1.52
CA SER A 326 -19.49 4.85 1.11
C SER A 326 -20.92 5.18 1.57
N ALA A 327 -21.61 4.29 2.29
CA ALA A 327 -22.83 4.65 3.00
C ALA A 327 -22.39 5.17 4.37
N GLY A 328 -22.75 6.41 4.73
CA GLY A 328 -22.19 7.17 5.88
C GLY A 328 -22.22 6.49 7.25
N TYR A 329 -22.85 5.31 7.38
CA TYR A 329 -22.99 4.54 8.61
C TYR A 329 -22.82 3.04 8.38
N TRP A 330 -21.94 2.64 7.47
CA TRP A 330 -21.65 1.23 7.19
C TRP A 330 -21.24 0.37 8.41
N PRO A 331 -20.66 0.90 9.52
CA PRO A 331 -20.45 0.10 10.73
C PRO A 331 -21.74 -0.46 11.34
N LYS A 332 -22.86 0.28 11.24
CA LYS A 332 -24.18 -0.20 11.65
C LYS A 332 -24.63 -1.39 10.79
N ILE A 333 -24.46 -1.28 9.47
CA ILE A 333 -24.77 -2.38 8.54
C ILE A 333 -23.92 -3.62 8.85
N VAL A 334 -22.65 -3.44 9.23
CA VAL A 334 -21.81 -4.56 9.69
C VAL A 334 -22.37 -5.17 10.98
N ALA A 335 -22.78 -4.36 11.96
CA ALA A 335 -23.37 -4.87 13.20
C ALA A 335 -24.66 -5.67 12.96
N GLU A 336 -25.52 -5.21 12.05
CA GLU A 336 -26.72 -5.92 11.60
C GLU A 336 -26.36 -7.23 10.89
N THR A 337 -25.36 -7.19 9.99
CA THR A 337 -24.89 -8.37 9.27
C THR A 337 -24.32 -9.42 10.22
N LEU A 338 -23.53 -9.00 11.21
CA LEU A 338 -23.00 -9.91 12.23
C LEU A 338 -24.12 -10.54 13.07
N SER A 339 -25.20 -9.83 13.41
CA SER A 339 -26.34 -10.45 14.13
C SER A 339 -27.05 -11.54 13.32
N THR A 340 -27.04 -11.39 12.00
CA THR A 340 -27.60 -12.39 11.09
C THR A 340 -26.68 -13.61 10.98
N LEU A 341 -25.37 -13.39 10.93
CA LEU A 341 -24.37 -14.46 10.80
C LEU A 341 -24.06 -15.19 12.12
N LEU A 342 -24.21 -14.49 13.26
CA LEU A 342 -23.85 -14.97 14.59
C LEU A 342 -25.10 -14.94 15.48
N THR A 343 -25.77 -16.08 15.59
CA THR A 343 -26.96 -16.20 16.45
C THR A 343 -26.64 -15.79 17.89
N GLY A 344 -27.42 -14.85 18.44
CA GLY A 344 -27.24 -14.33 19.80
C GLY A 344 -26.25 -13.18 19.91
N TYR A 345 -25.64 -12.72 18.82
CA TYR A 345 -24.88 -11.47 18.80
C TYR A 345 -25.84 -10.27 18.76
N SER A 346 -25.63 -9.31 19.66
CA SER A 346 -26.34 -8.04 19.72
C SER A 346 -25.36 -6.93 20.06
N HIS A 347 -25.56 -5.75 19.48
CA HIS A 347 -24.71 -4.59 19.68
C HIS A 347 -25.52 -3.29 19.57
N PRO A 348 -25.27 -2.26 20.41
CA PRO A 348 -26.04 -1.01 20.41
C PRO A 348 -26.15 -0.30 19.06
N LEU A 349 -25.13 -0.41 18.20
CA LEU A 349 -25.15 0.18 16.84
C LEU A 349 -26.33 -0.30 15.98
N GLN A 350 -26.88 -1.49 16.24
CA GLN A 350 -28.00 -2.04 15.46
C GLN A 350 -29.23 -1.13 15.56
N ASP A 351 -29.53 -0.66 16.76
CA ASP A 351 -30.75 0.10 17.05
C ASP A 351 -30.49 1.62 17.14
N MET A 352 -29.25 2.05 17.00
CA MET A 352 -28.85 3.46 17.12
C MET A 352 -29.35 4.32 15.96
N ASP A 353 -29.84 5.52 16.27
CA ASP A 353 -30.20 6.51 15.27
C ASP A 353 -28.96 6.99 14.51
N LEU A 354 -29.11 7.21 13.20
CA LEU A 354 -27.98 7.52 12.32
C LEU A 354 -27.22 8.79 12.74
N ASP A 355 -27.93 9.77 13.30
CA ASP A 355 -27.34 11.03 13.75
C ASP A 355 -26.42 10.83 14.97
N ASP A 356 -26.63 9.79 15.78
CA ASP A 356 -25.83 9.49 16.97
C ASP A 356 -24.62 8.57 16.66
N VAL A 357 -24.60 7.92 15.50
CA VAL A 357 -23.55 6.94 15.14
C VAL A 357 -22.18 7.60 15.07
N GLY A 358 -22.08 8.83 14.54
CA GLY A 358 -20.80 9.54 14.43
C GLY A 358 -20.16 9.79 15.80
N ASP A 359 -20.92 10.37 16.72
CA ASP A 359 -20.47 10.68 18.08
C ASP A 359 -20.14 9.41 18.87
N PHE A 360 -20.94 8.35 18.69
CA PHE A 360 -20.65 7.05 19.28
C PHE A 360 -19.32 6.47 18.78
N LEU A 361 -19.09 6.51 17.46
CA LEU A 361 -17.85 6.00 16.87
C LEU A 361 -16.64 6.81 17.33
N GLU A 362 -16.74 8.13 17.41
CA GLU A 362 -15.66 8.98 17.92
C GLU A 362 -15.32 8.63 19.38
N ALA A 363 -16.35 8.51 20.24
CA ALA A 363 -16.18 8.15 21.64
C ALA A 363 -15.53 6.77 21.80
N LYS A 364 -16.02 5.76 21.08
CA LYS A 364 -15.47 4.40 21.15
C LYS A 364 -14.10 4.28 20.51
N LEU A 365 -13.81 5.05 19.47
CA LEU A 365 -12.52 5.02 18.84
C LEU A 365 -11.41 5.47 19.80
N LYS A 366 -11.68 6.33 20.80
CA LYS A 366 -10.70 6.72 21.84
C LYS A 366 -10.24 5.54 22.71
N GLU A 367 -11.10 4.53 22.88
CA GLU A 367 -10.81 3.31 23.64
C GLU A 367 -10.00 2.28 22.82
N VAL A 368 -9.97 2.42 21.49
CA VAL A 368 -9.35 1.44 20.59
C VAL A 368 -7.83 1.41 20.73
N PRO A 369 -7.23 0.22 20.92
CA PRO A 369 -5.78 0.04 21.03
C PRO A 369 -5.09 0.07 19.66
N LEU A 370 -5.12 1.21 18.97
CA LEU A 370 -4.56 1.37 17.62
C LEU A 370 -3.09 0.93 17.52
N LEU A 371 -2.29 1.18 18.56
CA LEU A 371 -0.87 0.77 18.60
C LEU A 371 -0.69 -0.75 18.49
N ASP A 372 -1.62 -1.54 19.02
CA ASP A 372 -1.52 -3.00 18.95
C ASP A 372 -1.84 -3.51 17.54
N PHE A 373 -2.77 -2.85 16.84
CA PHE A 373 -3.05 -3.16 15.43
C PHE A 373 -1.89 -2.75 14.53
N ILE A 374 -1.24 -1.62 14.85
CA ILE A 374 -0.02 -1.17 14.17
C ILE A 374 1.08 -2.21 14.34
N LYS A 375 1.35 -2.68 15.57
CA LYS A 375 2.37 -3.73 15.82
C LYS A 375 2.09 -5.03 15.07
N SER A 376 0.83 -5.47 15.03
CA SER A 376 0.43 -6.62 14.22
C SER A 376 0.64 -6.39 12.71
N ALA A 377 0.51 -5.15 12.23
CA ALA A 377 0.89 -4.78 10.87
C ALA A 377 2.41 -4.80 10.65
N LEU A 378 3.22 -4.36 11.64
CA LEU A 378 4.69 -4.35 11.63
C LEU A 378 5.29 -5.75 11.51
N ASP A 379 4.83 -6.67 12.36
CA ASP A 379 5.35 -8.05 12.40
C ASP A 379 5.11 -8.80 11.09
N GLY A 380 4.09 -8.39 10.32
CA GLY A 380 3.82 -8.91 8.98
C GLY A 380 4.66 -8.29 7.86
N GLU A 381 5.23 -7.09 8.03
CA GLU A 381 6.07 -6.42 7.02
C GLU A 381 7.56 -6.73 7.18
N GLN A 382 8.07 -6.88 8.41
CA GLN A 382 9.47 -7.25 8.65
C GLN A 382 9.81 -8.67 8.16
N GLY A 383 8.85 -9.60 8.23
CA GLY A 383 8.99 -10.95 7.66
C GLY A 383 9.11 -11.00 6.12
N ARG A 384 8.87 -9.89 5.41
CA ARG A 384 9.07 -9.79 3.95
C ARG A 384 10.45 -9.26 3.55
N GLN A 385 11.23 -8.71 4.48
CA GLN A 385 12.56 -8.15 4.17
C GLN A 385 13.70 -9.17 4.29
N ASN A 386 13.43 -10.39 4.76
CA ASN A 386 14.37 -11.51 4.70
C ASN A 386 13.76 -12.71 3.94
N PRO A 387 14.00 -12.81 2.63
CA PRO A 387 14.16 -14.09 2.01
C PRO A 387 15.47 -14.08 1.21
N GLU A 388 16.58 -14.36 1.87
CA GLU A 388 17.83 -14.80 1.23
C GLU A 388 18.80 -15.30 2.33
N ASP A 389 18.72 -16.61 2.57
CA ASP A 389 19.91 -17.45 2.35
C ASP A 389 19.90 -17.89 0.87
#